data_AF-A0A150WMN1-F1
#
_entry.id   AF-A0A150WMN1-F1
#
_cell.length_a   1.000
_cell.length_b   1.000
_cell.length_c   1.000
_cell.angle_alpha   90.00
_cell.angle_beta   90.00
_cell.angle_gamma   90.00
#
_symmetry.space_group_name_H-M   'P 1'
#
loop_
_entity.id
_entity.type
_entity.pdbx_description
1 polymer ?
#
loop_
_entity_poly.entity_id
_entity_poly.type
_entity_poly.pdbx_seq_one_letter_code
_entity_poly.pdbx_strand_id
1 'polypeptide(L)'
;MFDHVLNNLLWIEELLPLETESAPKHGGMAYYLDMKMIMILVEKPGTYEHKGVSYPFEIWNGCILPVEYKKQSAFFLKFSFLENHPANKDWLYIPADSENFEDEVKQFVREITKHNPLLGTPVKMAPVTKEKSEKTAKNKKMPTAVKADKKRENNFLMGILNKDKKS
;
A
#
# COMPACT_ATOMS: atom_id res chain seq x y z
N MET A 1 -9.21 16.42 -14.35
CA MET A 1 -7.81 15.99 -14.51
C MET A 1 -7.11 16.52 -13.27
N PHE A 2 -6.80 15.66 -12.30
CA PHE A 2 -6.12 16.12 -11.09
C PHE A 2 -4.63 16.01 -11.38
N ASP A 3 -3.96 17.15 -11.50
CA ASP A 3 -2.52 17.20 -11.70
C ASP A 3 -1.85 16.68 -10.42
N HIS A 4 -1.21 15.51 -10.54
CA HIS A 4 -0.39 14.88 -9.50
C HIS A 4 1.01 15.50 -9.43
N VAL A 5 1.12 16.77 -9.80
CA VAL A 5 2.40 17.44 -9.98
C VAL A 5 2.96 17.82 -8.61
N LEU A 6 4.04 17.16 -8.22
CA LEU A 6 4.88 17.56 -7.10
C LEU A 6 5.65 18.82 -7.51
N ASN A 7 5.62 19.86 -6.68
CA ASN A 7 6.32 21.12 -6.93
C ASN A 7 7.45 21.31 -5.91
N ASN A 8 7.21 21.02 -4.63
CA ASN A 8 8.11 21.36 -3.53
C ASN A 8 8.94 20.18 -3.01
N LEU A 9 8.55 18.95 -3.32
CA LEU A 9 9.17 17.70 -2.84
C LEU A 9 9.95 16.98 -3.94
N LEU A 10 9.93 17.49 -5.18
CA LEU A 10 10.57 16.83 -6.32
C LEU A 10 12.09 16.65 -6.15
N TRP A 11 12.76 17.53 -5.40
CA TRP A 11 14.18 17.42 -5.09
C TRP A 11 14.55 16.10 -4.39
N ILE A 12 13.58 15.43 -3.74
CA ILE A 12 13.79 14.14 -3.11
C ILE A 12 14.07 13.05 -4.15
N GLU A 13 13.52 13.17 -5.37
CA GLU A 13 13.79 12.24 -6.47
C GLU A 13 15.28 12.19 -6.83
N GLU A 14 15.96 13.33 -6.77
CA GLU A 14 17.39 13.44 -7.07
C GLU A 14 18.27 12.69 -6.06
N LEU A 15 17.73 12.39 -4.87
CA LEU A 15 18.44 11.62 -3.84
C LEU A 15 18.20 10.12 -3.95
N LEU A 16 17.15 9.69 -4.66
CA LEU A 16 16.80 8.28 -4.77
C LEU A 16 17.77 7.54 -5.70
N PRO A 17 17.95 6.22 -5.52
CA PRO A 17 18.70 5.40 -6.48
C PRO A 17 18.14 5.54 -7.90
N LEU A 18 19.02 5.57 -8.91
CA LEU A 18 18.64 5.74 -10.33
C LEU A 18 17.73 4.63 -10.86
N GLU A 19 17.76 3.45 -10.24
CA GLU A 19 16.93 2.30 -10.59
C GLU A 19 15.52 2.37 -9.98
N THR A 20 15.21 3.46 -9.26
CA THR A 20 13.89 3.68 -8.67
C THR A 20 12.87 3.98 -9.77
N GLU A 21 11.78 3.23 -9.79
CA GLU A 21 10.64 3.49 -10.67
C GLU A 21 9.62 4.38 -9.95
N SER A 22 8.89 5.23 -10.68
CA SER A 22 7.84 6.06 -10.12
C SER A 22 6.49 5.83 -10.80
N ALA A 23 5.40 5.94 -10.02
CA ALA A 23 4.05 5.90 -10.55
C ALA A 23 3.07 6.74 -9.69
N PRO A 24 2.10 7.44 -10.29
CA PRO A 24 1.10 8.19 -9.54
C PRO A 24 0.30 7.29 -8.60
N LYS A 25 0.19 7.68 -7.32
CA LYS A 25 -0.56 6.91 -6.31
C LYS A 25 -0.97 7.77 -5.12
N HIS A 26 -2.16 7.49 -4.57
CA HIS A 26 -2.67 8.16 -3.36
C HIS A 26 -2.70 9.70 -3.44
N GLY A 27 -2.80 10.27 -4.65
CA GLY A 27 -2.81 11.71 -4.86
C GLY A 27 -1.43 12.36 -4.99
N GLY A 28 -0.34 11.58 -4.99
CA GLY A 28 1.03 12.03 -5.24
C GLY A 28 1.81 11.02 -6.09
N MET A 29 3.10 10.89 -5.83
CA MET A 29 4.02 9.99 -6.56
C MET A 29 4.53 8.88 -5.64
N ALA A 30 4.34 7.62 -6.02
CA ALA A 30 4.93 6.48 -5.34
C ALA A 30 6.22 6.05 -6.04
N TYR A 31 7.21 5.65 -5.24
CA TYR A 31 8.53 5.22 -5.68
C TYR A 31 8.76 3.75 -5.33
N TYR A 32 9.37 3.03 -6.24
CA TYR A 32 9.55 1.59 -6.19
C TYR A 32 11.01 1.20 -6.43
N LEU A 33 11.51 0.29 -5.60
CA LEU A 33 12.85 -0.27 -5.69
C LEU A 33 12.76 -1.77 -5.36
N ASP A 34 13.40 -2.64 -6.16
CA ASP A 34 13.41 -4.09 -5.95
C ASP A 34 11.98 -4.70 -5.76
N MET A 35 11.02 -4.27 -6.58
CA MET A 35 9.59 -4.66 -6.48
C MET A 35 8.90 -4.30 -5.16
N LYS A 36 9.47 -3.39 -4.37
CA LYS A 36 8.88 -2.84 -3.14
C LYS A 36 8.54 -1.38 -3.34
N MET A 37 7.40 -0.95 -2.82
CA MET A 37 7.07 0.46 -2.69
C MET A 37 7.82 1.01 -1.49
N ILE A 38 8.76 1.93 -1.71
CA ILE A 38 9.70 2.42 -0.69
C ILE A 38 9.32 3.80 -0.14
N MET A 39 8.59 4.60 -0.91
CA MET A 39 8.22 5.97 -0.56
C MET A 39 6.98 6.40 -1.36
N ILE A 40 6.19 7.30 -0.79
CA ILE A 40 5.16 8.05 -1.50
C ILE A 40 5.32 9.52 -1.10
N LEU A 41 5.52 10.39 -2.07
CA LEU A 41 5.52 11.84 -1.86
C LEU A 41 4.13 12.38 -2.18
N VAL A 42 3.58 13.19 -1.28
CA VAL A 42 2.26 13.80 -1.45
C VAL A 42 2.35 15.27 -1.07
N GLU A 43 1.84 16.15 -1.93
CA GLU A 43 1.80 17.61 -1.72
C GLU A 43 0.36 18.09 -1.71
N LYS A 44 -0.36 17.77 -0.64
CA LYS A 44 -1.74 18.20 -0.44
C LYS A 44 -1.90 18.87 0.93
N PRO A 45 -1.60 20.18 1.00
CA PRO A 45 -1.73 20.93 2.25
C PRO A 45 -3.19 21.09 2.70
N GLY A 46 -3.37 21.45 3.98
CA GLY A 46 -4.65 21.83 4.57
C GLY A 46 -5.49 20.71 5.18
N THR A 47 -5.00 19.46 5.22
CA THR A 47 -5.71 18.35 5.86
C THR A 47 -5.03 17.92 7.15
N TYR A 48 -5.64 18.24 8.29
CA TYR A 48 -5.15 17.89 9.63
C TYR A 48 -6.02 16.86 10.36
N GLU A 49 -7.13 16.43 9.76
CA GLU A 49 -8.08 15.51 10.40
C GLU A 49 -8.20 14.19 9.62
N HIS A 50 -8.21 13.08 10.35
CA HIS A 50 -8.53 11.76 9.80
C HIS A 50 -9.43 10.98 10.75
N LYS A 51 -10.62 10.58 10.26
CA LYS A 51 -11.61 9.79 11.02
C LYS A 51 -12.01 10.44 12.37
N GLY A 52 -12.21 11.75 12.39
CA GLY A 52 -12.62 12.47 13.60
C GLY A 52 -11.49 12.77 14.59
N VAL A 53 -10.23 12.49 14.22
CA VAL A 53 -9.04 12.78 15.03
C VAL A 53 -8.21 13.85 14.33
N SER A 54 -7.91 14.94 15.04
CA SER A 54 -7.02 16.00 14.56
C SER A 54 -5.56 15.69 14.92
N TYR A 55 -4.65 16.02 14.01
CA TYR A 55 -3.22 15.82 14.12
C TYR A 55 -2.51 17.18 14.10
N PRO A 56 -1.33 17.30 14.73
CA PRO A 56 -0.58 18.56 14.78
C PRO A 56 0.17 18.88 13.48
N PHE A 57 0.06 18.04 12.47
CA PHE A 57 0.75 18.14 11.18
C PHE A 57 -0.21 17.87 10.02
N GLU A 58 0.15 18.32 8.83
CA GLU A 58 -0.61 18.03 7.61
C GLU A 58 -0.46 16.57 7.21
N ILE A 59 -1.57 15.83 7.12
CA ILE A 59 -1.56 14.37 6.93
C ILE A 59 -1.19 13.98 5.50
N TRP A 60 -1.37 14.87 4.53
CA TRP A 60 -1.12 14.58 3.10
C TRP A 60 -0.11 15.54 2.47
N ASN A 61 0.77 16.15 3.26
CA ASN A 61 1.81 17.03 2.73
C ASN A 61 3.19 16.65 3.30
N GLY A 62 3.89 15.75 2.62
CA GLY A 62 5.18 15.23 3.07
C GLY A 62 5.52 13.86 2.48
N CYS A 63 6.32 13.11 3.24
CA CYS A 63 6.90 11.85 2.81
C CYS A 63 6.30 10.67 3.59
N ILE A 64 5.57 9.80 2.88
CA ILE A 64 5.00 8.56 3.42
C ILE A 64 5.96 7.41 3.13
N LEU A 65 6.20 6.59 4.16
CA LEU A 65 7.24 5.57 4.18
C LEU A 65 6.59 4.21 4.48
N PRO A 66 6.33 3.37 3.46
CA PRO A 66 5.69 2.08 3.67
C PRO A 66 6.63 1.12 4.40
N VAL A 67 6.25 0.76 5.63
CA VAL A 67 6.98 -0.17 6.48
C VAL A 67 5.97 -1.01 7.25
N GLU A 68 6.03 -2.34 7.10
CA GLU A 68 5.15 -3.26 7.83
C GLU A 68 5.16 -2.96 9.34
N TYR A 69 3.98 -2.89 9.96
CA TYR A 69 3.80 -2.54 11.37
C TYR A 69 4.74 -3.30 12.33
N LYS A 70 4.98 -4.59 12.05
CA LYS A 70 5.88 -5.45 12.86
C LYS A 70 7.34 -5.03 12.83
N LYS A 71 7.77 -4.27 11.81
CA LYS A 71 9.14 -3.82 11.57
C LYS A 71 9.36 -2.37 12.01
N GLN A 72 8.29 -1.60 12.25
CA GLN A 72 8.36 -0.17 12.57
C GLN A 72 9.09 0.13 13.88
N SER A 73 9.03 -0.77 14.87
CA SER A 73 9.77 -0.61 16.14
C SER A 73 11.27 -0.41 15.92
N ALA A 74 11.86 -1.10 14.95
CA ALA A 74 13.27 -0.92 14.60
C ALA A 74 13.57 0.47 14.03
N PHE A 75 12.60 1.07 13.34
CA PHE A 75 12.72 2.43 12.82
C PHE A 75 12.58 3.47 13.93
N PHE A 76 11.60 3.32 14.84
CA PHE A 76 11.45 4.25 15.97
C PHE A 76 12.67 4.27 16.91
N LEU A 77 13.40 3.15 17.02
CA LEU A 77 14.65 3.11 17.78
C LEU A 77 15.78 3.92 17.12
N LYS A 78 15.73 4.12 15.80
CA LYS A 78 16.78 4.80 15.02
C LYS A 78 16.40 6.23 14.63
N PHE A 79 15.12 6.48 14.40
CA PHE A 79 14.58 7.72 13.87
C PHE A 79 13.42 8.17 14.75
N SER A 80 13.72 9.04 15.71
CA SER A 80 12.73 9.55 16.67
C SER A 80 11.74 10.54 16.06
N PHE A 81 12.04 11.08 14.87
CA PHE A 81 11.18 12.02 14.14
C PHE A 81 10.08 11.34 13.32
N LEU A 82 10.12 10.01 13.18
CA LEU A 82 9.11 9.29 12.41
C LEU A 82 7.81 9.23 13.19
N GLU A 83 6.72 9.55 12.49
CA GLU A 83 5.37 9.43 13.00
C GLU A 83 4.62 8.29 12.30
N ASN A 84 3.58 7.76 12.96
CA ASN A 84 2.66 6.84 12.29
C ASN A 84 1.69 7.63 11.41
N HIS A 85 1.53 7.22 10.16
CA HIS A 85 0.57 7.87 9.28
C HIS A 85 -0.88 7.50 9.66
N PRO A 86 -1.79 8.46 9.86
CA PRO A 86 -3.17 8.21 10.31
C PRO A 86 -3.99 7.29 9.39
N ALA A 87 -3.74 7.37 8.08
CA ALA A 87 -4.51 6.63 7.08
C ALA A 87 -4.22 5.12 7.06
N ASN A 88 -3.01 4.69 7.45
CA ASN A 88 -2.59 3.30 7.36
C ASN A 88 -1.53 2.97 8.44
N LYS A 89 -1.75 1.88 9.17
CA LYS A 89 -0.86 1.42 10.24
C LYS A 89 0.50 0.93 9.74
N ASP A 90 0.61 0.58 8.46
CA ASP A 90 1.87 0.16 7.83
C ASP A 90 2.63 1.33 7.19
N TRP A 91 2.26 2.57 7.49
CA TRP A 91 2.91 3.76 6.93
C TRP A 91 3.52 4.59 8.05
N LEU A 92 4.81 4.86 7.93
CA LEU A 92 5.50 5.90 8.67
C LEU A 92 5.44 7.21 7.88
N TYR A 93 5.71 8.32 8.55
CA TYR A 93 5.51 9.64 7.98
C TYR A 93 6.55 10.65 8.44
N ILE A 94 6.97 11.52 7.51
CA ILE A 94 7.74 12.74 7.76
C ILE A 94 6.91 13.92 7.18
N PRO A 95 6.32 14.77 8.03
CA PRO A 95 5.59 15.95 7.59
C PRO A 95 6.48 16.99 6.90
N ALA A 96 6.01 17.60 5.81
CA ALA A 96 6.77 18.64 5.08
C ALA A 96 6.99 19.93 5.90
N ASP A 97 6.17 20.16 6.94
CA ASP A 97 6.28 21.28 7.87
C ASP A 97 7.24 21.02 9.05
N SER A 98 7.89 19.83 9.10
CA SER A 98 8.95 19.55 10.07
C SER A 98 10.12 20.52 9.91
N GLU A 99 10.62 21.06 11.03
CA GLU A 99 11.75 21.99 11.05
C GLU A 99 13.01 21.40 10.40
N ASN A 100 13.22 20.10 10.57
CA ASN A 100 14.39 19.37 10.04
C ASN A 100 14.04 18.49 8.84
N PHE A 101 12.94 18.77 8.15
CA PHE A 101 12.39 17.91 7.10
C PHE A 101 13.43 17.41 6.10
N GLU A 102 14.25 18.33 5.57
CA GLU A 102 15.25 18.00 4.56
C GLU A 102 16.30 17.00 5.07
N ASP A 103 16.80 17.21 6.30
CA ASP A 103 17.80 16.34 6.92
C ASP A 103 17.21 14.99 7.33
N GLU A 104 15.96 14.97 7.80
CA GLU A 104 15.21 13.77 8.14
C GLU A 104 14.99 12.88 6.91
N VAL A 105 14.56 13.48 5.79
CA VAL A 105 14.42 12.79 4.50
C VAL A 105 15.77 12.26 4.01
N LYS A 106 16.82 13.08 4.02
CA LYS A 106 18.17 12.63 3.61
C LYS A 106 18.66 11.45 4.46
N GLN A 107 18.43 11.48 5.76
CA GLN A 107 18.78 10.35 6.66
C GLN A 107 18.03 9.08 6.28
N PHE A 108 16.75 9.20 5.94
CA PHE A 108 15.95 8.05 5.53
C PHE A 108 16.36 7.52 4.15
N VAL A 109 16.57 8.41 3.17
CA VAL A 109 17.01 8.02 1.82
C VAL A 109 18.34 7.27 1.86
N ARG A 110 19.27 7.62 2.75
CA ARG A 110 20.50 6.84 2.96
C ARG A 110 20.24 5.37 3.34
N GLU A 111 19.13 5.06 4.01
CA GLU A 111 18.77 3.68 4.32
C GLU A 111 18.16 2.95 3.11
N ILE A 112 17.46 3.67 2.24
CA ILE A 112 17.00 3.15 0.95
C ILE A 112 18.21 2.76 0.10
N THR A 113 19.19 3.65 -0.04
CA THR A 113 20.43 3.39 -0.83
C THR A 113 21.25 2.22 -0.28
N LYS A 114 21.12 1.90 1.01
CA LYS A 114 21.77 0.72 1.63
C LYS A 114 20.99 -0.58 1.43
N HIS A 115 19.89 -0.57 0.66
CA HIS A 115 18.97 -1.70 0.49
C HIS A 115 18.53 -2.31 1.83
N ASN A 116 18.16 -1.47 2.81
CA ASN A 116 17.70 -1.97 4.10
C ASN A 116 16.49 -2.92 3.91
N PRO A 117 16.58 -4.20 4.32
CA PRO A 117 15.56 -5.20 4.00
C PRO A 117 14.22 -4.95 4.70
N LEU A 118 14.22 -4.12 5.75
CA LEU A 118 13.02 -3.75 6.50
C LEU A 118 12.21 -2.65 5.79
N LEU A 119 12.81 -1.97 4.81
CA LEU A 119 12.17 -0.90 4.06
C LEU A 119 11.28 -1.45 2.94
N GLY A 120 10.22 -0.69 2.74
CA GLY A 120 9.27 -0.87 1.68
C GLY A 120 8.29 -2.02 1.92
N THR A 121 7.17 -1.94 1.22
CA THR A 121 6.17 -3.01 1.20
C THR A 121 6.18 -3.68 -0.17
N PRO A 122 6.19 -5.02 -0.25
CA PRO A 122 6.18 -5.72 -1.53
C PRO A 122 4.91 -5.37 -2.31
N VAL A 123 5.07 -5.04 -3.59
CA VAL A 123 3.92 -4.81 -4.47
C VAL A 123 3.36 -6.17 -4.87
N LYS A 124 2.09 -6.41 -4.55
CA LYS A 124 1.39 -7.58 -5.09
C LYS A 124 1.23 -7.37 -6.59
N MET A 125 2.08 -8.01 -7.39
CA MET A 125 1.81 -8.11 -8.82
C MET A 125 0.47 -8.84 -8.97
N ALA A 126 -0.52 -8.17 -9.57
CA ALA A 126 -1.70 -8.89 -10.02
C ALA A 126 -1.22 -9.98 -11.00
N PRO A 127 -1.76 -11.20 -10.94
CA PRO A 127 -1.41 -12.22 -11.93
C PRO A 127 -1.71 -11.63 -13.31
N VAL A 128 -0.68 -11.56 -14.15
CA VAL A 128 -0.78 -11.10 -15.54
C VAL A 128 -1.92 -11.88 -16.16
N THR A 129 -3.04 -11.20 -16.38
CA THR A 129 -4.19 -11.81 -17.03
C THR A 129 -3.73 -12.02 -18.46
N LYS A 130 -3.42 -13.27 -18.83
CA LYS A 130 -3.09 -13.64 -20.20
C LYS A 130 -4.14 -13.00 -21.10
N GLU A 131 -3.68 -12.12 -21.98
CA GLU A 131 -4.51 -11.47 -22.98
C GLU A 131 -5.35 -12.55 -23.66
N LYS A 132 -6.67 -12.41 -23.53
CA LYS A 132 -7.61 -13.23 -24.27
C LYS A 132 -7.46 -12.82 -25.73
N SER A 133 -6.65 -13.57 -26.46
CA SER A 133 -6.57 -13.52 -27.92
C SER A 133 -7.98 -13.46 -28.50
N GLU A 134 -8.23 -12.43 -29.29
CA GLU A 134 -9.44 -12.26 -30.08
C GLU A 134 -9.77 -13.54 -30.85
N LYS A 135 -10.96 -14.10 -30.58
CA LYS A 135 -11.64 -14.97 -31.54
C LYS A 135 -13.04 -14.42 -31.77
N THR A 136 -13.14 -13.61 -32.80
CA THR A 136 -14.36 -13.32 -33.54
C THR A 136 -14.94 -14.63 -34.10
N ALA A 137 -16.20 -14.92 -33.81
CA ALA A 137 -17.25 -15.27 -34.79
C ALA A 137 -18.36 -16.19 -34.22
N LYS A 138 -19.58 -15.64 -34.29
CA LYS A 138 -20.86 -16.27 -34.70
C LYS A 138 -21.51 -17.37 -33.82
N ASN A 139 -22.56 -16.92 -33.12
CA ASN A 139 -23.97 -17.29 -33.32
C ASN A 139 -24.42 -18.76 -33.07
N LYS A 140 -25.20 -19.00 -32.00
CA LYS A 140 -26.58 -19.58 -32.04
C LYS A 140 -27.16 -19.93 -30.65
N LYS A 141 -28.39 -19.43 -30.45
CA LYS A 141 -29.55 -19.81 -29.61
C LYS A 141 -29.46 -20.98 -28.60
N MET A 142 -30.05 -20.74 -27.41
CA MET A 142 -30.36 -21.66 -26.28
C MET A 142 -31.30 -22.82 -26.67
N PRO A 143 -31.46 -23.88 -25.82
CA PRO A 143 -32.38 -23.81 -24.66
C PRO A 143 -31.88 -24.43 -23.34
N THR A 144 -32.52 -23.97 -22.28
CA THR A 144 -32.53 -24.34 -20.84
C THR A 144 -32.57 -25.83 -20.47
N ALA A 145 -31.87 -26.21 -19.39
CA ALA A 145 -32.26 -27.29 -18.46
C ALA A 145 -31.52 -27.25 -17.10
N VAL A 146 -32.32 -27.03 -16.04
CA VAL A 146 -32.30 -27.64 -14.69
C VAL A 146 -31.13 -27.41 -13.69
N LYS A 147 -31.55 -26.80 -12.58
CA LYS A 147 -30.99 -26.61 -11.21
C LYS A 147 -30.15 -27.77 -10.64
N ALA A 148 -29.10 -27.43 -9.89
CA ALA A 148 -28.73 -28.10 -8.63
C ALA A 148 -27.80 -27.22 -7.76
N ASP A 149 -28.31 -26.84 -6.59
CA ASP A 149 -27.72 -26.04 -5.53
C ASP A 149 -26.55 -26.80 -4.85
N LYS A 150 -25.30 -26.37 -5.05
CA LYS A 150 -24.12 -26.90 -4.33
C LYS A 150 -23.96 -26.25 -2.95
N LYS A 151 -25.03 -26.25 -2.15
CA LYS A 151 -25.04 -25.72 -0.77
C LYS A 151 -25.60 -26.69 0.27
N ARG A 152 -25.46 -28.00 0.04
CA ARG A 152 -26.03 -29.02 0.95
C ARG A 152 -25.19 -30.25 1.28
N GLU A 153 -23.92 -30.32 0.88
CA GLU A 153 -23.10 -31.51 1.21
C GLU A 153 -22.35 -31.41 2.55
N ASN A 154 -22.19 -30.22 3.15
CA ASN A 154 -21.48 -30.08 4.44
C ASN A 154 -22.35 -30.24 5.70
N ASN A 155 -23.68 -30.35 5.59
CA ASN A 155 -24.56 -30.50 6.76
C ASN A 155 -25.05 -31.93 7.02
N PHE A 156 -24.77 -32.90 6.13
CA PHE A 156 -25.17 -34.29 6.34
C PHE A 156 -24.10 -35.09 7.09
N LEU A 157 -22.81 -34.80 6.87
CA LEU A 157 -21.69 -35.48 7.52
C LEU A 157 -21.54 -35.13 9.02
N MET A 158 -21.96 -33.93 9.44
CA MET A 158 -21.86 -33.51 10.85
C MET A 158 -23.04 -33.97 11.73
N GLY A 159 -24.11 -34.50 11.15
CA GLY A 159 -25.27 -35.02 11.88
C GLY A 159 -25.15 -36.48 12.31
N ILE A 160 -24.25 -37.25 11.68
CA ILE A 160 -24.07 -38.68 11.94
C ILE A 160 -22.99 -38.94 13.01
N LEU A 161 -22.02 -38.02 13.17
CA LEU A 161 -20.90 -38.17 14.12
C LEU A 161 -21.21 -37.76 15.58
N ASN A 162 -22.38 -37.18 15.86
CA ASN A 162 -22.74 -36.71 17.21
C ASN A 162 -23.83 -37.56 17.90
N LYS A 163 -24.26 -38.69 17.31
CA LYS A 163 -25.32 -39.53 17.88
C LYS A 163 -24.83 -40.72 18.71
N ASP A 164 -23.52 -40.98 18.76
CA ASP A 164 -22.93 -42.11 19.50
C ASP A 164 -22.13 -41.70 20.76
N LYS A 165 -22.35 -40.49 21.31
CA LYS A 165 -21.70 -40.03 22.56
C LYS A 165 -22.67 -39.57 23.67
N LYS A 166 -23.88 -40.10 23.69
CA LYS A 166 -24.75 -40.05 24.87
C LYS A 166 -25.41 -41.41 25.08
N SER A 167 -24.64 -42.30 25.72
CA SER A 167 -25.20 -43.34 26.57
C SER A 167 -25.29 -42.81 28.00
#